data_AF-A0A0W1RSZ7-F1
#
_entry.id   AF-A0A0W1RSZ7-F1
#
_cell.length_a   1.000
_cell.length_b   1.000
_cell.length_c   1.000
_cell.angle_alpha   90.00
_cell.angle_beta   90.00
_cell.angle_gamma   90.00
#
_symmetry.space_group_name_H-M   'P 1'
#
loop_
_entity.id
_entity.type
_entity.pdbx_description
1 polymer ?
#
loop_
_entity_poly.entity_id
_entity_poly.type
_entity_poly.pdbx_seq_one_letter_code
_entity_poly.pdbx_strand_id
1 'polypeptide(L)'
;MTDVSSIEASIEELDGLALSLDQIASRIEAGDQDETLSEMAEGLDQAEAQIAELVVEAESRQQLGDPRLVALKSDWLNRFERFFGLVERARRQLNGEAELRLSRHRASDAYLKNQVS
;
A
#
# COMPACT_ATOMS: atom_id res chain seq x y z
N MET A 1 -12.46 -32.72 12.72
CA MET A 1 -11.84 -31.85 13.74
C MET A 1 -10.66 -31.14 13.08
N THR A 2 -10.95 -30.14 12.26
CA THR A 2 -9.95 -29.35 11.50
C THR A 2 -10.72 -28.14 10.99
N ASP A 3 -10.87 -27.08 11.78
CA ASP A 3 -11.50 -25.85 11.26
C ASP A 3 -11.02 -24.60 12.01
N VAL A 4 -10.96 -24.61 13.35
CA VAL A 4 -10.51 -23.42 14.12
C VAL A 4 -9.08 -22.96 13.77
N SER A 5 -8.20 -23.88 13.37
CA SER A 5 -6.82 -23.59 12.99
C SER A 5 -6.67 -22.71 11.74
N SER A 6 -7.70 -22.64 10.89
CA SER A 6 -7.64 -21.89 9.61
C SER A 6 -7.75 -20.38 9.83
N ILE A 7 -8.73 -19.94 10.64
CA ILE A 7 -8.97 -18.52 10.92
C ILE A 7 -7.82 -17.91 11.73
N GLU A 8 -7.31 -18.62 12.74
CA GLU A 8 -6.16 -18.13 13.52
C GLU A 8 -4.91 -17.99 12.65
N ALA A 9 -4.65 -18.95 11.77
CA ALA A 9 -3.53 -18.87 10.83
C ALA A 9 -3.68 -17.68 9.87
N SER A 10 -4.87 -17.46 9.30
CA SER A 10 -5.11 -16.31 8.42
C SER A 10 -4.95 -14.97 9.13
N ILE A 11 -5.34 -14.88 10.41
CA ILE A 11 -5.10 -13.68 11.23
C ILE A 11 -3.60 -13.45 11.41
N GLU A 12 -2.83 -14.48 11.75
CA GLU A 12 -1.38 -14.39 11.93
C GLU A 12 -0.65 -14.02 10.63
N GLU A 13 -1.08 -14.58 9.48
CA GLU A 13 -0.55 -14.24 8.16
C GLU A 13 -0.80 -12.76 7.82
N LEU A 14 -2.02 -12.27 8.09
CA LEU A 14 -2.36 -10.87 7.92
C LEU A 14 -1.52 -9.97 8.85
N ASP A 15 -1.32 -10.33 10.11
CA ASP A 15 -0.44 -9.56 11.01
C ASP A 15 1.00 -9.50 10.47
N GLY A 16 1.50 -10.60 9.91
CA GLY A 16 2.82 -10.65 9.26
C GLY A 16 2.91 -9.73 8.03
N LEU A 17 1.89 -9.74 7.18
CA LEU A 17 1.80 -8.85 6.01
C LEU A 17 1.72 -7.39 6.45
N ALA A 18 0.98 -7.10 7.51
CA ALA A 18 0.83 -5.76 8.06
C ALA A 18 2.18 -5.19 8.53
N LEU A 19 3.02 -6.00 9.18
CA LEU A 19 4.38 -5.63 9.59
C LEU A 19 5.30 -5.38 8.38
N SER A 20 5.17 -6.17 7.31
CA SER A 20 5.92 -5.95 6.07
C SER A 20 5.54 -4.60 5.44
N LEU A 21 4.24 -4.31 5.33
CA LEU A 21 3.74 -3.06 4.77
C LEU A 21 4.14 -1.84 5.62
N ASP A 22 4.26 -1.96 6.94
CA ASP A 22 4.80 -0.90 7.81
C ASP A 22 6.26 -0.56 7.48
N GLN A 23 7.08 -1.57 7.17
CA GLN A 23 8.48 -1.37 6.79
C GLN A 23 8.59 -0.71 5.42
N ILE A 24 7.76 -1.15 4.47
CA ILE A 24 7.65 -0.55 3.13
C ILE A 24 7.22 0.91 3.23
N ALA A 25 6.20 1.22 4.05
CA ALA A 25 5.77 2.60 4.29
C ALA A 25 6.92 3.46 4.84
N SER A 26 7.70 2.93 5.79
CA SER A 26 8.85 3.63 6.37
C SER A 26 9.94 3.93 5.32
N ARG A 27 10.17 3.03 4.36
CA ARG A 27 11.10 3.23 3.24
C ARG A 27 10.62 4.34 2.30
N ILE A 28 9.33 4.37 1.99
CA ILE A 28 8.74 5.42 1.13
C ILE A 28 8.85 6.79 1.81
N GLU A 29 8.60 6.87 3.11
CA GLU A 29 8.78 8.11 3.88
C GLU A 29 10.24 8.57 3.93
N ALA A 30 11.19 7.63 3.87
CA ALA A 30 12.62 7.91 3.76
C ALA A 30 13.07 8.32 2.33
N GLY A 31 12.19 8.24 1.33
CA GLY A 31 12.45 8.68 -0.05
C GLY A 31 12.78 7.56 -1.05
N ASP A 32 12.65 6.30 -0.66
CA ASP A 32 12.74 5.14 -1.58
C ASP A 32 11.35 4.89 -2.20
N GLN A 33 11.11 5.42 -3.41
CA GLN A 33 9.73 5.62 -3.90
C GLN A 33 9.31 4.66 -5.02
N ASP A 34 9.98 4.57 -6.17
CA ASP A 34 9.39 3.91 -7.35
C ASP A 34 9.14 2.39 -7.19
N GLU A 35 10.16 1.62 -6.81
CA GLU A 35 10.03 0.16 -6.62
C GLU A 35 9.19 -0.16 -5.37
N THR A 36 9.43 0.59 -4.29
CA THR A 36 8.76 0.39 -3.00
C THR A 36 7.28 0.73 -3.03
N LEU A 37 6.83 1.68 -3.87
CA LEU A 37 5.40 1.95 -4.07
C LEU A 37 4.69 0.80 -4.78
N SER A 38 5.36 0.14 -5.73
CA SER A 38 4.82 -1.03 -6.41
C SER A 38 4.70 -2.22 -5.45
N GLU A 39 5.75 -2.49 -4.67
CA GLU A 39 5.73 -3.50 -3.60
C GLU A 39 4.59 -3.24 -2.60
N MET A 40 4.37 -1.97 -2.24
CA MET A 40 3.29 -1.58 -1.34
C MET A 40 1.91 -1.85 -1.92
N ALA A 41 1.69 -1.50 -3.20
CA ALA A 41 0.42 -1.71 -3.88
C ALA A 41 0.08 -3.20 -3.98
N GLU A 42 1.05 -4.04 -4.36
CA GLU A 42 0.88 -5.49 -4.41
C GLU A 42 0.55 -6.08 -3.04
N GLY A 43 1.24 -5.62 -1.98
CA GLY A 43 0.95 -6.07 -0.61
C GLY A 43 -0.44 -5.64 -0.12
N LEU A 44 -0.93 -4.46 -0.52
CA LEU A 44 -2.29 -4.00 -0.21
C LEU A 44 -3.35 -4.85 -0.92
N ASP A 45 -3.15 -5.15 -2.21
CA ASP A 45 -4.05 -6.00 -2.99
C ASP A 45 -4.11 -7.42 -2.39
N GLN A 46 -2.97 -7.97 -1.97
CA GLN A 46 -2.91 -9.26 -1.28
C GLN A 46 -3.67 -9.24 0.04
N ALA A 47 -3.49 -8.18 0.86
CA ALA A 47 -4.18 -8.05 2.13
C ALA A 47 -5.70 -7.97 1.94
N GLU A 48 -6.17 -7.20 0.95
CA GLU A 48 -7.59 -7.06 0.64
C GLU A 48 -8.21 -8.42 0.26
N ALA A 49 -7.54 -9.20 -0.58
CA ALA A 49 -8.00 -10.53 -0.97
C ALA A 49 -8.07 -11.49 0.23
N GLN A 50 -7.03 -11.55 1.06
CA GLN A 50 -6.99 -12.42 2.24
C GLN A 50 -8.05 -12.05 3.28
N ILE A 51 -8.29 -10.75 3.51
CA ILE A 51 -9.35 -10.29 4.42
C ILE A 51 -10.72 -10.68 3.87
N ALA A 52 -10.95 -10.56 2.56
CA ALA A 52 -12.22 -10.96 1.95
C ALA A 52 -12.48 -12.46 2.12
N GLU A 53 -11.47 -13.30 1.89
CA GLU A 53 -11.55 -14.75 2.13
C GLU A 53 -11.83 -15.07 3.59
N LEU A 54 -11.13 -14.43 4.52
CA LEU A 54 -11.31 -14.60 5.96
C LEU A 54 -12.73 -14.22 6.42
N VAL A 55 -13.30 -13.16 5.87
CA VAL A 55 -14.68 -12.75 6.17
C VAL A 55 -15.69 -13.80 5.70
N VAL A 56 -15.53 -14.34 4.49
CA VAL A 56 -16.39 -15.41 3.96
C VAL A 56 -16.27 -16.68 4.80
N GLU A 57 -15.05 -17.04 5.21
CA GLU A 57 -14.82 -18.20 6.07
C GLU A 57 -15.46 -17.99 7.45
N ALA A 58 -15.26 -16.84 8.07
CA ALA A 58 -15.86 -16.48 9.35
C ALA A 58 -17.40 -16.44 9.30
N GLU A 59 -17.98 -15.96 8.20
CA GLU A 59 -19.42 -15.97 7.97
C GLU A 59 -19.95 -17.40 7.87
N SER A 60 -19.29 -18.25 7.08
CA SER A 60 -19.68 -19.66 6.91
C SER A 60 -19.71 -20.43 8.24
N ARG A 61 -18.90 -19.99 9.20
CA ARG A 61 -18.78 -20.57 10.54
C ARG A 61 -19.58 -19.83 11.62
N GLN A 62 -20.31 -18.78 11.26
CA GLN A 62 -21.06 -17.92 12.19
C GLN A 62 -20.16 -17.29 13.28
N GLN A 63 -18.91 -16.99 12.92
CA GLN A 63 -17.86 -16.47 13.81
C GLN A 63 -17.54 -14.99 13.55
N LEU A 64 -18.33 -14.26 12.76
CA LEU A 64 -18.13 -12.83 12.49
C LEU A 64 -18.07 -11.96 13.77
N GLY A 65 -18.65 -12.43 14.87
CA GLY A 65 -18.60 -11.77 16.17
C GLY A 65 -17.33 -12.02 16.98
N ASP A 66 -16.36 -12.78 16.44
CA ASP A 66 -15.09 -13.05 17.13
C ASP A 66 -14.35 -11.72 17.40
N PRO A 67 -13.99 -11.43 18.66
CA PRO A 67 -13.29 -10.19 19.00
C PRO A 67 -11.99 -9.97 18.22
N ARG A 68 -11.27 -11.04 17.85
CA ARG A 68 -10.02 -10.94 17.08
C ARG A 68 -10.29 -10.50 15.65
N LEU A 69 -11.31 -11.02 15.01
CA LEU A 69 -11.71 -10.58 13.66
C LEU A 69 -12.17 -9.13 13.65
N VAL A 70 -12.90 -8.71 14.69
CA VAL A 70 -13.31 -7.30 14.84
C VAL A 70 -12.10 -6.40 15.04
N ALA A 71 -11.14 -6.80 15.88
CA ALA A 71 -9.90 -6.06 16.09
C ALA A 71 -9.06 -5.96 14.80
N LEU A 72 -8.89 -7.09 14.10
CA LEU A 72 -8.16 -7.16 12.83
C LEU A 72 -8.78 -6.23 11.78
N LYS A 73 -10.11 -6.28 11.63
CA LYS A 73 -10.83 -5.38 10.71
C LYS A 73 -10.55 -3.92 11.05
N SER A 74 -10.62 -3.53 12.33
CA SER A 74 -10.36 -2.15 12.74
C SER A 74 -8.93 -1.72 12.49
N ASP A 75 -7.95 -2.60 12.73
CA ASP A 75 -6.53 -2.31 12.49
C ASP A 75 -6.27 -2.10 11.00
N TRP A 76 -6.75 -3.03 10.16
CA TRP A 76 -6.58 -2.95 8.71
C TRP A 76 -7.28 -1.75 8.08
N LEU A 77 -8.45 -1.35 8.58
CA LEU A 77 -9.13 -0.13 8.11
C LEU A 77 -8.24 1.11 8.30
N ASN A 78 -7.64 1.26 9.49
CA ASN A 78 -6.71 2.35 9.77
C ASN A 78 -5.45 2.26 8.90
N ARG A 79 -4.94 1.05 8.66
CA ARG A 79 -3.76 0.83 7.81
C ARG A 79 -4.04 1.20 6.36
N PHE A 80 -5.15 0.74 5.78
CA PHE A 80 -5.54 1.07 4.40
C PHE A 80 -5.64 2.58 4.21
N GLU A 81 -6.29 3.31 5.12
CA GLU A 81 -6.37 4.77 5.05
C GLU A 81 -4.99 5.43 5.05
N ARG A 82 -4.11 5.02 5.98
CA ARG A 82 -2.74 5.57 6.09
C ARG A 82 -1.91 5.26 4.85
N PHE A 83 -1.93 4.01 4.40
CA PHE A 83 -1.15 3.50 3.28
C PHE A 83 -1.59 4.11 1.96
N PHE A 84 -2.89 4.19 1.72
CA PHE A 84 -3.45 4.87 0.55
C PHE A 84 -3.02 6.35 0.50
N GLY A 85 -3.13 7.07 1.63
CA GLY A 85 -2.70 8.46 1.71
C GLY A 85 -1.19 8.66 1.51
N LEU A 86 -0.37 7.66 1.81
CA LEU A 86 1.06 7.67 1.56
C LEU A 86 1.37 7.43 0.08
N VAL A 87 0.73 6.43 -0.54
CA VAL A 87 0.86 6.14 -1.99
C VAL A 87 0.42 7.35 -2.83
N GLU A 88 -0.72 7.97 -2.52
CA GLU A 88 -1.18 9.16 -3.24
C GLU A 88 -0.20 10.33 -3.14
N ARG A 89 0.36 10.58 -1.95
CA ARG A 89 1.33 11.66 -1.74
C ARG A 89 2.61 11.42 -2.52
N ALA A 90 3.17 10.21 -2.46
CA ALA A 90 4.37 9.86 -3.19
C ALA A 90 4.16 9.96 -4.70
N ARG A 91 3.03 9.49 -5.22
CA ARG A 91 2.68 9.62 -6.65
C ARG A 91 2.60 11.07 -7.11
N ARG A 92 2.04 11.97 -6.29
CA ARG A 92 2.00 13.41 -6.61
C ARG A 92 3.39 14.04 -6.64
N GLN A 93 4.29 13.62 -5.75
CA GLN A 93 5.68 14.09 -5.74
C GLN A 93 6.44 13.68 -7.01
N LEU A 94 6.32 12.41 -7.41
CA LEU A 94 6.94 11.89 -8.65
C LEU A 94 6.47 12.64 -9.89
N ASN A 95 5.15 12.88 -10.00
CA ASN A 95 4.59 13.66 -11.11
C ASN A 95 5.13 15.10 -11.14
N GLY A 96 5.19 15.78 -9.99
CA GLY A 96 5.73 17.13 -9.89
C GLY A 96 7.21 17.21 -10.28
N GLU A 97 8.01 16.20 -9.92
CA GLU A 97 9.42 16.15 -10.32
C GLU A 97 9.58 15.92 -11.83
N ALA A 98 8.77 15.04 -12.43
CA ALA A 98 8.75 14.82 -13.88
C ALA A 98 8.41 16.11 -14.65
N GLU A 99 7.40 16.85 -14.20
CA GLU A 99 7.03 18.15 -14.77
C GLU A 99 8.17 19.18 -14.67
N LEU A 100 8.85 19.26 -13.53
CA LEU A 100 10.00 20.13 -13.34
C LEU A 100 11.17 19.76 -14.27
N ARG A 101 11.46 18.46 -14.44
CA ARG A 101 12.50 17.99 -15.38
C ARG A 101 12.15 18.36 -16.82
N LEU A 102 10.89 18.17 -17.22
CA LEU A 102 10.41 18.54 -18.56
C LEU A 102 10.49 20.06 -18.80
N SER A 103 10.12 20.86 -17.81
CA SER A 103 10.23 22.33 -17.86
C SER A 103 11.69 22.78 -18.05
N ARG A 104 12.63 22.21 -17.30
CA ARG A 104 14.07 22.49 -17.47
C ARG A 104 14.57 22.12 -18.86
N HIS A 105 14.18 20.95 -19.38
CA HIS A 105 14.56 20.53 -20.73
C HIS A 105 14.07 21.53 -21.79
N ARG A 106 12.79 21.92 -21.71
CA ARG A 106 12.21 22.91 -22.64
C ARG A 106 12.92 24.26 -22.57
N ALA A 107 13.29 24.71 -21.37
CA ALA A 107 14.04 25.96 -21.17
C ALA A 107 15.45 25.88 -21.79
N SER A 108 16.15 24.76 -21.62
CA SER A 108 17.45 24.51 -22.25
C SER A 108 17.35 24.50 -23.78
N ASP A 109 16.33 23.85 -24.35
CA ASP A 109 16.10 23.83 -25.80
C ASP A 109 15.84 25.23 -26.37
N ALA A 110 15.03 26.04 -25.66
CA ALA A 110 14.76 27.42 -26.04
C ALA A 110 16.03 28.28 -26.00
N TYR A 111 16.86 28.12 -24.97
CA TYR A 111 18.14 28.82 -24.86
C TYR A 111 19.08 28.46 -26.01
N LEU A 112 19.23 27.17 -26.32
CA LEU A 112 20.07 26.71 -27.44
C LEU A 112 19.58 27.27 -28.79
N LYS A 113 18.26 27.26 -29.05
CA LYS A 113 17.70 27.84 -30.29
C LYS A 113 18.00 29.34 -30.42
N ASN A 114 17.96 30.08 -29.31
CA ASN A 114 18.25 31.51 -29.30
C ASN A 114 19.74 31.85 -29.43
N GLN A 115 20.66 30.89 -29.22
CA GLN A 115 22.10 31.10 -29.44
C GLN A 115 22.55 30.83 -30.88
N VAL A 116 21.73 30.13 -31.68
CA VAL A 116 22.05 29.74 -33.06
C VAL A 116 21.40 30.70 -34.08
N SER A 117 20.64 31.70 -33.62
CA SER A 117 20.13 32.82 -34.43
C SER A 117 20.97 34.08 -34.20
#